data_AF-A0A3A5TC08-F1
#
_entry.id   AF-A0A3A5TC08-F1
#
_cell.length_a   1.000
_cell.length_b   1.000
_cell.length_c   1.000
_cell.angle_alpha   90.00
_cell.angle_beta   90.00
_cell.angle_gamma   90.00
#
_symmetry.space_group_name_H-M   'P 1'
#
loop_
_entity.id
_entity.type
_entity.pdbx_description
1 polymer ?
#
loop_
_entity_poly.entity_id
_entity_poly.type
_entity_poly.pdbx_seq_one_letter_code
_entity_poly.pdbx_strand_id
1 'polypeptide(L)'
;MDAFVDSMIQLLIEWGLPGLFISALLAGSIVPFSSELVLVALVKLGLPPIACLISATLGNTVGGMTCYYMGRLGKISWIEKYFKVKKEKVDKMVKFLQGKGALMAFFTFLPAIGEVIAIALGFMRSNTWLTIVSMFVGKLIRYILLLYVLESAWDAMAG
;
A
#
# COMPACT_ATOMS: atom_id res chain seq x y z
N MET A 1 11.71 -18.98 -6.98
CA MET A 1 10.53 -18.34 -6.35
C MET A 1 9.77 -17.48 -7.37
N ASP A 2 10.44 -17.09 -8.45
CA ASP A 2 9.96 -16.08 -9.41
C ASP A 2 8.82 -16.60 -10.30
N ALA A 3 8.91 -17.84 -10.80
CA ALA A 3 7.87 -18.42 -11.65
C ALA A 3 6.46 -18.49 -11.01
N PHE A 4 6.38 -18.70 -9.69
CA PHE A 4 5.10 -18.71 -8.98
C PHE A 4 4.53 -17.30 -8.85
N VAL A 5 5.36 -16.33 -8.49
CA VAL A 5 4.96 -14.92 -8.36
C VAL A 5 4.52 -14.37 -9.72
N ASP A 6 5.26 -14.68 -10.78
CA ASP A 6 4.93 -14.28 -12.14
C ASP A 6 3.58 -14.89 -12.59
N SER A 7 3.35 -16.17 -12.31
CA SER A 7 2.07 -16.83 -12.59
C SER A 7 0.91 -16.17 -11.83
N MET A 8 1.13 -15.79 -10.56
CA MET A 8 0.12 -15.07 -9.78
C MET A 8 -0.14 -13.67 -10.33
N ILE A 9 0.89 -12.95 -10.75
CA ILE A 9 0.75 -11.63 -11.36
C ILE A 9 -0.06 -11.73 -12.65
N GLN A 10 0.22 -12.72 -13.51
CA GLN A 10 -0.56 -12.97 -14.72
C GLN A 10 -2.03 -13.25 -14.42
N LEU A 11 -2.32 -14.12 -13.45
CA LEU A 11 -3.68 -14.41 -13.03
C LEU A 11 -4.42 -13.15 -12.53
N LEU A 12 -3.74 -12.29 -11.77
CA LEU A 12 -4.32 -11.03 -11.30
C LEU A 12 -4.55 -10.01 -12.43
N ILE A 13 -3.71 -10.03 -13.47
CA ILE A 13 -3.92 -9.22 -14.67
C ILE A 13 -5.15 -9.74 -15.44
N GLU A 14 -5.29 -11.05 -15.62
CA GLU A 14 -6.46 -11.65 -16.27
C GLU A 14 -7.77 -11.32 -15.55
N TRP A 15 -7.71 -11.21 -14.22
CA TRP A 15 -8.86 -10.83 -13.39
C TRP A 15 -9.22 -9.34 -13.47
N GLY A 16 -8.40 -8.49 -14.10
CA GLY A 16 -8.70 -7.07 -14.29
C GLY A 16 -8.77 -6.26 -12.99
N LEU A 17 -9.81 -5.45 -12.82
CA LEU A 17 -9.97 -4.56 -11.65
C LEU A 17 -10.00 -5.30 -10.30
N PRO A 18 -10.73 -6.42 -10.13
CA PRO A 18 -10.61 -7.25 -8.93
C PRO A 18 -9.20 -7.76 -8.65
N GLY A 19 -8.48 -8.20 -9.67
CA GLY A 19 -7.10 -8.68 -9.51
C GLY A 19 -6.15 -7.56 -9.10
N LEU A 20 -6.34 -6.35 -9.64
CA LEU A 20 -5.63 -5.15 -9.19
C LEU A 20 -5.94 -4.79 -7.74
N PHE A 21 -7.21 -4.88 -7.32
CA PHE A 21 -7.59 -4.65 -5.92
C PHE A 21 -6.86 -5.62 -4.99
N ILE A 22 -6.86 -6.92 -5.31
CA ILE A 22 -6.20 -7.96 -4.52
C ILE A 22 -4.69 -7.71 -4.49
N SER A 23 -4.09 -7.43 -5.65
CA SER A 23 -2.67 -7.09 -5.77
C SER A 23 -2.30 -5.90 -4.88
N ALA A 24 -3.09 -4.83 -4.94
CA ALA A 24 -2.89 -3.63 -4.14
C ALA A 24 -3.14 -3.86 -2.64
N LEU A 25 -4.09 -4.70 -2.28
CA LEU A 25 -4.31 -5.12 -0.89
C LEU A 25 -3.11 -5.88 -0.34
N LEU A 26 -2.56 -6.82 -1.11
CA LEU A 26 -1.37 -7.57 -0.71
C LEU A 26 -0.16 -6.63 -0.58
N ALA A 27 0.05 -5.76 -1.56
CA ALA A 27 1.14 -4.79 -1.58
C ALA A 27 1.03 -3.73 -0.46
N GLY A 28 -0.19 -3.30 -0.13
CA GLY A 28 -0.44 -2.38 0.98
C GLY A 28 -0.41 -3.04 2.36
N SER A 29 -0.46 -4.37 2.38
CA SER A 29 -0.20 -5.19 3.55
C SER A 29 1.31 -5.45 3.63
N ILE A 30 1.70 -6.58 4.19
CA ILE A 30 3.12 -6.93 4.39
C ILE A 30 3.63 -8.02 3.46
N VAL A 31 2.77 -8.43 2.54
CA VAL A 31 3.14 -9.36 1.50
C VAL A 31 3.96 -8.58 0.46
N PRO A 32 5.19 -9.01 0.15
CA PRO A 32 5.99 -8.38 -0.90
C PRO A 32 5.32 -8.66 -2.24
N PHE A 33 4.48 -7.73 -2.69
CA PHE A 33 3.75 -7.80 -3.94
C PHE A 33 3.84 -6.45 -4.66
N SER A 34 3.93 -6.45 -5.99
CA SER A 34 3.98 -5.21 -6.76
C SER A 34 2.63 -4.93 -7.42
N SER A 35 1.87 -4.05 -6.76
CA SER A 35 0.62 -3.52 -7.31
C SER A 35 0.83 -2.56 -8.48
N GLU A 36 2.03 -2.00 -8.58
CA GLU A 36 2.46 -1.10 -9.64
C GLU A 36 2.53 -1.85 -10.97
N LEU A 37 3.15 -3.03 -11.00
CA LEU A 37 3.25 -3.83 -12.22
C LEU A 37 1.87 -4.21 -12.76
N VAL A 38 0.96 -4.64 -11.89
CA VAL A 38 -0.42 -5.00 -12.27
C VAL A 38 -1.19 -3.76 -12.76
N LEU A 39 -1.04 -2.61 -12.09
CA LEU A 39 -1.66 -1.35 -12.51
C LEU A 39 -1.20 -0.94 -13.93
N VAL A 40 0.12 -0.91 -14.15
CA VAL A 40 0.71 -0.54 -15.45
C VAL A 40 0.27 -1.50 -16.55
N ALA A 41 0.28 -2.81 -16.28
CA ALA A 41 -0.14 -3.82 -17.24
C ALA A 41 -1.62 -3.63 -17.65
N LEU A 42 -2.52 -3.41 -16.69
CA LEU A 42 -3.94 -3.23 -16.98
C LEU A 42 -4.24 -1.94 -17.74
N VAL A 43 -3.56 -0.84 -17.42
CA VAL A 43 -3.69 0.41 -18.19
C VAL A 43 -3.21 0.20 -19.62
N LYS A 44 -2.10 -0.51 -19.83
CA LYS A 44 -1.59 -0.85 -21.18
C LYS A 44 -2.51 -1.79 -21.95
N LEU A 45 -3.25 -2.66 -21.26
CA LEU A 45 -4.29 -3.52 -21.86
C LEU A 45 -5.58 -2.76 -22.20
N GLY A 46 -5.63 -1.45 -21.96
CA GLY A 46 -6.75 -0.59 -22.34
C GLY A 46 -7.82 -0.40 -21.28
N LEU A 47 -7.60 -0.83 -20.03
CA LEU A 47 -8.56 -0.55 -18.95
C LEU A 47 -8.56 0.95 -18.61
N PRO A 48 -9.72 1.52 -18.23
CA PRO A 48 -9.83 2.91 -17.85
C PRO A 48 -8.88 3.27 -16.69
N PRO A 49 -7.94 4.22 -16.85
CA PRO A 49 -6.95 4.56 -15.82
C PRO A 49 -7.58 4.97 -14.49
N ILE A 50 -8.69 5.70 -14.53
CA ILE A 50 -9.43 6.14 -13.33
C ILE A 50 -9.96 4.93 -12.55
N ALA A 51 -10.50 3.92 -13.23
CA ALA A 51 -11.00 2.71 -12.57
C ALA A 51 -9.85 1.92 -11.93
N CYS A 52 -8.70 1.83 -12.62
CA CYS A 52 -7.49 1.22 -12.08
C CYS A 52 -6.99 1.97 -10.84
N LEU A 53 -6.94 3.31 -10.88
CA LEU A 53 -6.55 4.15 -9.74
C LEU A 53 -7.44 3.92 -8.52
N ILE A 54 -8.76 3.92 -8.70
CA ILE A 54 -9.71 3.71 -7.61
C ILE A 54 -9.54 2.31 -7.03
N SER A 55 -9.47 1.28 -7.89
CA SER A 55 -9.31 -0.12 -7.45
C SER A 55 -8.01 -0.31 -6.66
N ALA A 56 -6.89 0.17 -7.20
CA ALA A 56 -5.58 0.07 -6.55
C ALA A 56 -5.53 0.85 -5.23
N THR A 57 -6.07 2.08 -5.21
CA THR A 57 -6.06 2.91 -3.99
C THR A 57 -6.90 2.28 -2.88
N LEU A 58 -8.09 1.76 -3.21
CA LEU A 58 -8.96 1.09 -2.26
C LEU A 58 -8.31 -0.19 -1.71
N GLY A 59 -7.79 -1.05 -2.60
CA GLY A 59 -7.09 -2.27 -2.20
C GLY A 59 -5.93 -1.95 -1.27
N ASN A 60 -5.07 -1.02 -1.65
CA ASN A 60 -3.93 -0.62 -0.85
C ASN A 60 -4.34 0.00 0.50
N THR A 61 -5.40 0.82 0.52
CA THR A 61 -5.92 1.38 1.79
C THR A 61 -6.40 0.27 2.72
N VAL A 62 -7.16 -0.70 2.21
CA VAL A 62 -7.60 -1.86 2.99
C VAL A 62 -6.39 -2.66 3.50
N GLY A 63 -5.39 -2.89 2.65
CA GLY A 63 -4.13 -3.54 3.04
C GLY A 63 -3.43 -2.81 4.18
N GLY A 64 -3.28 -1.49 4.09
CA GLY A 64 -2.66 -0.69 5.14
C GLY A 64 -3.49 -0.66 6.43
N MET A 65 -4.81 -0.75 6.33
CA MET A 65 -5.67 -0.90 7.49
C MET A 65 -5.47 -2.25 8.19
N THR A 66 -5.09 -3.32 7.49
CA THR A 66 -4.70 -4.57 8.16
C THR A 66 -3.47 -4.38 9.05
N CYS A 67 -2.47 -3.62 8.58
CA CYS A 67 -1.29 -3.25 9.36
C CYS A 67 -1.67 -2.41 10.59
N TYR A 68 -2.55 -1.42 10.40
CA TYR A 68 -3.09 -0.60 11.49
C TYR A 68 -3.82 -1.44 12.54
N TYR A 69 -4.70 -2.35 12.14
CA TYR A 69 -5.40 -3.20 13.10
C TYR A 69 -4.46 -4.16 13.82
N MET A 70 -3.44 -4.67 13.14
CA MET A 70 -2.39 -5.48 13.77
C MET A 70 -1.66 -4.70 14.87
N GLY A 71 -1.32 -3.44 14.59
CA GLY A 71 -0.77 -2.51 15.59
C GLY A 71 -1.73 -2.28 16.75
N ARG A 72 -3.02 -2.07 16.45
CA ARG A 72 -4.06 -1.80 17.46
C ARG A 72 -4.31 -2.97 18.41
N LEU A 73 -4.14 -4.20 17.95
CA LEU A 73 -4.17 -5.41 18.78
C LEU A 73 -3.02 -5.47 19.78
N GLY A 74 -1.93 -4.72 19.56
CA GLY A 74 -0.80 -4.61 20.49
C GLY A 74 0.07 -5.87 20.62
N LYS A 75 -0.17 -6.90 19.79
CA LYS A 75 0.59 -8.16 19.83
C LYS A 75 1.91 -8.02 19.07
N ILE A 76 2.91 -7.42 19.71
CA ILE A 76 4.26 -7.24 19.15
C ILE A 76 4.85 -8.56 18.61
N SER A 77 4.60 -9.70 19.28
CA SER A 77 5.06 -11.01 18.82
C SER A 77 4.49 -11.42 17.45
N TRP A 78 3.28 -11.00 17.11
CA TRP A 78 2.68 -11.22 15.79
C TRP A 78 3.29 -10.28 14.74
N ILE A 79 3.58 -9.04 15.12
CA ILE A 79 4.25 -8.07 14.24
C ILE A 79 5.67 -8.57 13.92
N GLU A 80 6.43 -9.07 14.89
CA GLU A 80 7.75 -9.61 14.60
C GLU A 80 7.68 -10.88 13.73
N LYS A 81 6.72 -11.78 14.01
CA LYS A 81 6.57 -13.05 13.30
C LYS A 81 6.07 -12.90 11.85
N TYR A 82 4.99 -12.17 11.66
CA TYR A 82 4.32 -12.04 10.36
C TYR A 82 4.83 -10.84 9.58
N PHE A 83 5.15 -9.75 10.28
CA PHE A 83 5.52 -8.49 9.66
C PHE A 83 7.03 -8.31 9.52
N LYS A 84 7.84 -9.15 10.20
CA LYS A 84 9.31 -9.04 10.23
C LYS A 84 9.78 -7.64 10.65
N VAL A 85 8.90 -6.85 11.28
CA VAL A 85 9.19 -5.53 11.82
C VAL A 85 9.58 -5.71 13.28
N LYS A 86 10.86 -5.45 13.60
CA LYS A 86 11.35 -5.48 14.98
C LYS A 86 10.58 -4.50 15.86
N LYS A 87 10.32 -4.89 17.12
CA LYS A 87 9.71 -4.02 18.12
C LYS A 87 10.38 -2.64 18.19
N GLU A 88 11.72 -2.60 18.13
CA GLU A 88 12.51 -1.37 18.19
C GLU A 88 12.12 -0.36 17.10
N LYS A 89 11.78 -0.82 15.89
CA LYS A 89 11.34 0.06 14.79
C LYS A 89 9.94 0.62 15.08
N VAL A 90 9.04 -0.22 15.60
CA VAL A 90 7.70 0.21 16.01
C VAL A 90 7.80 1.24 17.14
N ASP A 91 8.60 0.97 18.17
CA ASP A 91 8.77 1.88 19.32
C ASP A 91 9.39 3.23 18.91
N LYS A 92 10.40 3.21 18.02
CA LYS A 92 10.95 4.45 17.43
C LYS A 92 9.90 5.22 16.65
N MET A 93 9.09 4.53 15.85
CA MET A 93 8.02 5.16 15.07
C MET A 93 6.91 5.72 15.97
N VAL A 94 6.52 4.99 17.02
CA VAL A 94 5.55 5.47 18.02
C VAL A 94 6.07 6.76 18.67
N LYS A 95 7.33 6.80 19.12
CA LYS A 95 7.94 8.03 19.66
C LYS A 95 7.96 9.17 18.65
N PHE A 96 8.28 8.88 17.38
CA PHE A 96 8.28 9.89 16.33
C PHE A 96 6.89 10.44 16.01
N LEU A 97 5.84 9.62 16.14
CA LEU A 97 4.45 9.95 15.85
C LEU A 97 3.70 10.52 17.06
N GLN A 98 4.24 10.41 18.28
CA GLN A 98 3.68 11.03 19.47
C GLN A 98 3.48 12.54 19.22
N GLY A 99 2.25 13.01 19.45
CA GLY A 99 1.85 14.40 19.22
C GLY A 99 1.55 14.79 17.75
N LYS A 100 1.80 13.92 16.76
CA LYS A 100 1.56 14.22 15.32
C LYS A 100 0.20 13.79 14.80
N GLY A 101 -0.51 12.94 15.55
CA GLY A 101 -1.89 12.55 15.26
C GLY A 101 -2.07 11.63 14.04
N ALA A 102 -3.33 11.38 13.69
CA ALA A 102 -3.75 10.43 12.65
C ALA A 102 -3.38 10.87 11.21
N LEU A 103 -3.14 12.17 10.99
CA LEU A 103 -2.80 12.73 9.67
C LEU A 103 -1.49 12.17 9.11
N MET A 104 -0.60 11.68 9.97
CA MET A 104 0.63 11.01 9.56
C MET A 104 0.38 9.74 8.74
N ALA A 105 -0.84 9.20 8.75
CA ALA A 105 -1.24 8.12 7.86
C ALA A 105 -1.11 8.50 6.38
N PHE A 106 -1.07 9.80 6.06
CA PHE A 106 -0.72 10.28 4.73
C PHE A 106 0.59 9.66 4.21
N PHE A 107 1.64 9.63 5.03
CA PHE A 107 2.95 9.12 4.65
C PHE A 107 3.03 7.59 4.50
N THR A 108 1.92 6.89 4.66
CA THR A 108 1.86 5.43 4.45
C THR A 108 2.00 5.03 2.99
N PHE A 109 2.02 6.00 2.07
CA PHE A 109 2.37 5.77 0.68
C PHE A 109 3.85 5.44 0.48
N LEU A 110 4.73 5.75 1.44
CA LEU A 110 6.17 5.46 1.31
C LEU A 110 6.43 3.95 1.44
N PRO A 111 7.16 3.33 0.50
CA PRO A 111 7.48 1.90 0.56
C PRO A 111 8.32 1.58 1.81
N ALA A 112 8.06 0.43 2.43
CA ALA A 112 8.76 -0.12 3.62
C ALA A 112 8.61 0.68 4.94
N ILE A 113 8.43 1.99 4.86
CA ILE A 113 8.20 2.86 6.02
C ILE A 113 6.71 2.95 6.33
N GLY A 114 5.86 2.95 5.30
CA GLY A 114 4.43 3.18 5.43
C GLY A 114 3.71 2.14 6.28
N GLU A 115 4.14 0.88 6.20
CA GLU A 115 3.62 -0.24 6.98
C GLU A 115 3.95 -0.04 8.47
N VAL A 116 5.17 0.43 8.78
CA VAL A 116 5.59 0.74 10.16
C VAL A 116 4.79 1.92 10.71
N ILE A 117 4.52 2.94 9.88
CA ILE A 117 3.65 4.07 10.26
C ILE A 117 2.24 3.56 10.57
N ALA A 118 1.64 2.72 9.72
CA ALA A 118 0.32 2.18 9.93
C ALA A 118 0.23 1.37 11.24
N ILE A 119 1.19 0.48 11.49
CA ILE A 119 1.29 -0.30 12.73
C ILE A 119 1.42 0.62 13.95
N ALA A 120 2.31 1.61 13.91
CA ALA A 120 2.53 2.54 15.02
C ALA A 120 1.28 3.39 15.31
N LEU A 121 0.60 3.89 14.27
CA LEU A 121 -0.67 4.62 14.41
C LEU A 121 -1.78 3.75 15.00
N GLY A 122 -1.79 2.46 14.66
CA GLY A 122 -2.66 1.44 15.24
C GLY A 122 -2.38 1.22 16.72
N PHE A 123 -1.10 1.03 17.06
CA PHE A 123 -0.64 0.85 18.43
C PHE A 123 -1.01 2.04 19.33
N MET A 124 -0.88 3.25 18.80
CA MET A 124 -1.29 4.49 19.46
C MET A 124 -2.82 4.72 19.51
N ARG A 125 -3.62 3.84 18.89
CA ARG A 125 -5.08 3.95 18.79
C ARG A 125 -5.55 5.30 18.23
N SER A 126 -4.84 5.81 17.22
CA SER A 126 -5.21 7.05 16.53
C SER A 126 -6.62 6.97 15.91
N ASN A 127 -7.26 8.12 15.65
CA ASN A 127 -8.62 8.16 15.09
C ASN A 127 -8.68 7.42 13.74
N THR A 128 -9.43 6.32 13.71
CA THR A 128 -9.52 5.40 12.57
C THR A 128 -10.03 6.09 11.30
N TRP A 129 -11.00 7.01 11.42
CA TRP A 129 -11.54 7.72 10.26
C TRP A 129 -10.50 8.64 9.62
N LEU A 130 -9.80 9.43 10.44
CA LEU A 130 -8.72 10.29 9.94
C LEU A 130 -7.58 9.46 9.35
N THR A 131 -7.21 8.34 9.98
CA THR A 131 -6.19 7.43 9.46
C THR A 131 -6.58 6.89 8.08
N ILE A 132 -7.83 6.42 7.90
CA ILE A 132 -8.31 5.89 6.61
C ILE A 132 -8.25 6.99 5.54
N VAL A 133 -8.81 8.16 5.82
CA VAL A 133 -8.87 9.26 4.84
C VAL A 133 -7.46 9.73 4.46
N SER A 134 -6.60 9.98 5.44
CA SER A 134 -5.22 10.39 5.18
C SER A 134 -4.42 9.33 4.43
N MET A 135 -4.57 8.05 4.80
CA MET A 135 -3.94 6.93 4.08
C MET A 135 -4.41 6.82 2.64
N PHE A 136 -5.72 6.95 2.41
CA PHE A 136 -6.32 6.91 1.09
C PHE A 136 -5.76 8.02 0.20
N VAL A 137 -5.73 9.26 0.71
CA VAL A 137 -5.21 10.42 -0.04
C VAL A 137 -3.73 10.23 -0.38
N GLY A 138 -2.90 9.81 0.59
CA GLY A 138 -1.48 9.57 0.33
C GLY A 138 -1.23 8.50 -0.73
N LYS A 139 -1.97 7.38 -0.66
CA LYS A 139 -1.86 6.28 -1.61
C LYS A 139 -2.39 6.64 -3.00
N LEU A 140 -3.47 7.42 -3.06
CA LEU A 140 -3.99 7.96 -4.32
C LEU A 140 -2.93 8.79 -5.05
N ILE A 141 -2.28 9.70 -4.32
CA ILE A 141 -1.20 10.55 -4.88
C ILE A 141 -0.06 9.68 -5.40
N ARG A 142 0.35 8.63 -4.68
CA ARG A 142 1.37 7.67 -5.16
C ARG A 142 0.99 7.05 -6.50
N TYR A 143 -0.25 6.56 -6.64
CA TYR A 143 -0.67 5.92 -7.88
C TYR A 143 -0.80 6.92 -9.05
N ILE A 144 -1.24 8.16 -8.78
CA ILE A 144 -1.26 9.24 -9.77
C ILE A 144 0.17 9.56 -10.25
N LEU A 145 1.12 9.74 -9.32
CA LEU A 145 2.52 10.01 -9.66
C LEU A 145 3.13 8.86 -10.47
N LEU A 146 2.80 7.62 -10.13
CA LEU A 146 3.25 6.44 -10.89
C LEU A 146 2.75 6.44 -12.33
N LEU A 147 1.47 6.75 -12.56
CA LEU A 147 0.92 6.86 -13.91
C LEU A 147 1.56 8.01 -14.69
N TYR A 148 1.75 9.17 -14.05
CA TYR A 148 2.41 10.30 -14.70
C TYR A 148 3.86 10.00 -15.10
N VAL A 149 4.62 9.35 -14.21
CA VAL A 149 5.99 8.89 -14.52
C VAL A 149 5.98 7.88 -15.65
N LEU A 150 5.02 6.96 -15.67
CA LEU A 150 4.87 5.99 -16.75
C LEU A 150 4.58 6.67 -18.10
N GLU A 151 3.63 7.60 -18.14
CA GLU A 151 3.28 8.36 -19.36
C GLU A 151 4.50 9.15 -19.86
N SER A 152 5.16 9.90 -18.98
CA SER A 152 6.36 10.68 -19.38
C SER A 152 7.52 9.80 -19.87
N ALA A 153 7.73 8.64 -19.24
CA ALA A 153 8.76 7.69 -19.68
C ALA A 153 8.41 7.06 -21.04
N TRP A 154 7.12 6.86 -21.32
CA TRP A 154 6.65 6.35 -22.59
C TRP A 154 6.87 7.36 -23.72
N ASP A 155 6.45 8.61 -23.50
CA ASP A 155 6.62 9.69 -24.48
C ASP A 155 8.10 9.92 -24.82
N ALA A 156 9.00 9.78 -23.84
CA ALA A 156 10.44 9.89 -24.04
C ALA A 156 11.07 8.72 -24.83
N MET A 157 10.44 7.54 -24.85
CA MET A 157 10.91 6.38 -25.65
C MET A 157 10.26 6.31 -27.04
N ALA A 158 9.08 6.92 -27.20
CA ALA A 158 8.33 6.91 -28.45
C ALA A 158 8.63 8.11 -29.36
N GLY A 159 9.31 9.15 -28.84
CA GLY A 159 9.84 10.29 -29.60
C GLY A 159 11.29 10.10 -30.01
#